data_AF-A0A6N6T0C9-F1
#
_entry.id   AF-A0A6N6T0C9-F1
#
_cell.length_a   1.000
_cell.length_b   1.000
_cell.length_c   1.000
_cell.angle_alpha   90.00
_cell.angle_beta   90.00
_cell.angle_gamma   90.00
#
_symmetry.space_group_name_H-M   'P 1'
#
loop_
_entity.id
_entity.type
_entity.pdbx_description
1 polymer ?
#
loop_
_entity_poly.entity_id
_entity_poly.type
_entity_poly.pdbx_seq_one_letter_code
_entity_poly.pdbx_strand_id
1 'polypeptide(L)'
;MSTRAQRARRIRSAQKQLHDIEEARLADLKRELSELETAKRDLISALNDDTALHGLFIDTMARRLRSLSEQAEIVGRRKDAQALKLLEQAALAKRAERLSSKLNQKERSESERALLQEILDRLSSPPP
;
A
#
# COMPACT_ATOMS: atom_id res chain seq x y z
N MET A 1 15.12 23.80 -13.08
CA MET A 1 14.82 22.35 -13.17
C MET A 1 14.04 22.09 -14.45
N SER A 2 14.36 21.02 -15.19
CA SER A 2 13.58 20.64 -16.37
C SER A 2 12.17 20.29 -15.93
N THR A 3 11.16 20.76 -16.67
CA THR A 3 9.74 20.41 -16.48
C THR A 3 9.52 18.89 -16.41
N ARG A 4 10.39 18.10 -17.04
CA ARG A 4 10.36 16.63 -17.02
C ARG A 4 10.71 16.02 -15.67
N ALA A 5 11.75 16.51 -14.97
CA ALA A 5 12.14 15.97 -13.67
C ALA A 5 11.11 16.34 -12.59
N GLN A 6 10.54 17.54 -12.65
CA GLN A 6 9.48 17.94 -11.74
C GLN A 6 8.20 17.12 -11.93
N ARG A 7 7.81 16.81 -13.17
CA ARG A 7 6.71 15.87 -13.46
C ARG A 7 6.99 14.48 -12.90
N ALA A 8 8.21 13.95 -13.08
CA ALA A 8 8.58 12.63 -12.56
C ALA A 8 8.52 12.56 -11.02
N ARG A 9 8.93 13.63 -10.32
CA ARG A 9 8.79 13.72 -8.85
C ARG A 9 7.34 13.72 -8.40
N ARG A 10 6.46 14.46 -9.11
CA ARG A 10 5.02 14.46 -8.82
C ARG A 10 4.40 13.09 -9.02
N ILE A 11 4.74 12.39 -10.10
CA ILE A 11 4.28 11.02 -10.36
C ILE A 11 4.75 10.09 -9.23
N ARG A 12 6.03 10.15 -8.84
CA ARG A 12 6.54 9.36 -7.71
C ARG A 12 5.76 9.64 -6.42
N SER A 13 5.50 10.91 -6.12
CA SER A 13 4.73 11.30 -4.93
C SER A 13 3.32 10.73 -4.96
N ALA A 14 2.62 10.84 -6.09
CA ALA A 14 1.28 10.29 -6.24
C ALA A 14 1.27 8.75 -6.10
N GLN A 15 2.24 8.07 -6.71
CA GLN A 15 2.37 6.62 -6.59
C GLN A 15 2.66 6.16 -5.16
N LYS A 16 3.47 6.93 -4.41
CA LYS A 16 3.67 6.66 -2.99
C LYS A 16 2.37 6.81 -2.19
N GLN A 17 1.63 7.90 -2.40
CA GLN A 17 0.35 8.11 -1.72
C GLN A 17 -0.67 7.00 -2.03
N LEU A 18 -0.75 6.55 -3.29
CA LEU A 18 -1.61 5.43 -3.68
C LEU A 18 -1.19 4.13 -2.98
N HIS A 19 0.11 3.83 -2.93
CA HIS A 19 0.61 2.68 -2.18
C HIS A 19 0.19 2.72 -0.70
N ASP A 20 0.40 3.87 -0.03
CA ASP A 20 0.07 4.05 1.38
C ASP A 20 -1.44 3.88 1.64
N ILE A 21 -2.29 4.33 0.71
CA ILE A 21 -3.75 4.13 0.76
C ILE A 21 -4.11 2.65 0.63
N GLU A 22 -3.53 1.94 -0.34
CA GLU A 22 -3.83 0.51 -0.52
C GLU A 22 -3.31 -0.35 0.64
N GLU A 23 -2.21 0.07 1.29
CA GLU A 23 -1.69 -0.55 2.50
C GLU A 23 -2.64 -0.37 3.69
N ALA A 24 -3.13 0.85 3.92
CA ALA A 24 -4.12 1.13 4.96
C ALA A 24 -5.40 0.30 4.77
N ARG A 25 -5.92 0.23 3.54
CA ARG A 25 -7.10 -0.60 3.21
C ARG A 25 -6.86 -2.08 3.48
N LEU A 26 -5.67 -2.60 3.19
CA LEU A 26 -5.33 -3.99 3.50
C LEU A 26 -5.27 -4.22 5.02
N ALA A 27 -4.75 -3.25 5.77
CA ALA A 27 -4.70 -3.31 7.24
C ALA A 27 -6.12 -3.36 7.84
N ASP A 28 -7.04 -2.53 7.33
CA ASP A 28 -8.44 -2.53 7.75
C ASP A 28 -9.12 -3.89 7.51
N LEU A 29 -8.95 -4.47 6.32
CA LEU A 29 -9.51 -5.80 6.00
C LEU A 29 -8.91 -6.91 6.87
N LYS A 30 -7.63 -6.83 7.21
CA LYS A 30 -6.99 -7.78 8.14
C LYS A 30 -7.57 -7.66 9.55
N ARG A 31 -7.81 -6.44 10.02
CA ARG A 31 -8.45 -6.20 11.32
C ARG A 31 -9.87 -6.75 11.34
N GLU A 32 -10.68 -6.42 10.33
CA GLU A 32 -12.06 -6.91 10.20
C GLU A 32 -12.13 -8.44 10.18
N LEU A 33 -11.23 -9.11 9.44
CA LEU A 33 -11.16 -10.57 9.42
C LEU A 33 -10.78 -11.14 10.79
N SER A 34 -9.84 -10.50 11.50
CA SER A 34 -9.43 -10.91 12.85
C SER A 34 -10.59 -10.77 13.85
N GLU A 35 -11.39 -9.71 13.75
CA GLU A 35 -12.58 -9.49 14.57
C GLU A 35 -13.63 -10.58 14.32
N LEU A 36 -13.91 -10.90 13.05
CA LEU A 36 -14.85 -11.96 12.68
C LEU A 36 -14.40 -13.34 13.19
N GLU A 37 -13.12 -13.70 13.03
CA GLU A 37 -12.59 -14.96 13.54
C GLU A 37 -12.55 -15.02 15.07
N THR A 38 -12.39 -13.88 15.74
CA THR A 38 -12.51 -13.81 17.20
C THR A 38 -13.96 -14.04 17.63
N ALA A 39 -14.93 -13.35 17.02
CA ALA A 39 -16.35 -13.56 17.30
C ALA A 39 -16.80 -15.02 17.06
N LYS A 40 -16.26 -15.68 16.03
CA LYS A 40 -16.51 -17.12 15.79
C LYS A 40 -15.97 -17.98 16.93
N ARG A 41 -14.72 -17.75 17.35
CA ARG A 41 -14.10 -18.48 18.46
C ARG A 41 -14.86 -18.28 19.77
N ASP A 42 -15.26 -17.04 20.06
CA ASP A 42 -16.00 -16.72 21.28
C ASP A 42 -17.37 -17.42 21.31
N LEU A 43 -18.07 -17.47 20.16
CA LEU A 43 -19.35 -18.17 20.04
C LEU A 43 -19.19 -19.68 20.21
N ILE A 44 -18.14 -20.27 19.64
CA ILE A 44 -17.84 -21.70 19.82
C ILE A 44 -17.47 -21.99 21.30
N SER A 45 -16.69 -21.10 21.94
CA SER A 45 -16.35 -21.24 23.36
C SER A 45 -17.61 -21.23 24.22
N ALA A 46 -18.51 -20.27 23.99
CA ALA A 46 -19.79 -20.17 24.70
C ALA A 46 -20.68 -21.41 24.51
N LEU A 47 -20.59 -22.08 23.35
CA LEU A 47 -21.31 -23.34 23.10
C LEU A 47 -20.72 -24.52 23.89
N ASN A 48 -19.42 -24.50 24.17
CA ASN A 48 -18.74 -25.57 24.91
C ASN A 48 -18.87 -25.40 26.43
N ASP A 49 -19.13 -24.18 26.93
CA ASP A 49 -19.34 -23.92 28.35
C ASP A 49 -20.75 -24.40 28.78
N ASP A 50 -20.77 -25.62 29.32
CA ASP A 50 -21.92 -26.47 29.64
C ASP A 50 -22.96 -25.76 30.53
N THR A 51 -24.06 -25.26 29.94
CA THR A 51 -25.22 -24.75 30.68
C THR A 51 -26.52 -25.38 30.16
N ALA A 52 -27.44 -25.68 31.09
CA ALA A 52 -28.68 -26.43 30.86
C ALA A 52 -29.67 -25.80 29.84
N LEU A 53 -29.37 -24.63 29.29
CA LEU A 53 -30.18 -23.90 28.31
C LEU A 53 -29.66 -24.00 26.86
N HIS A 54 -28.54 -24.70 26.62
CA HIS A 54 -27.91 -24.81 25.29
C HIS A 54 -28.86 -25.33 24.21
N GLY A 55 -29.67 -26.35 24.54
CA GLY A 55 -30.67 -26.91 23.63
C GLY A 55 -31.62 -25.87 23.01
N LEU A 56 -31.95 -24.80 23.74
CA LEU A 56 -32.87 -23.76 23.29
C LEU A 56 -32.24 -22.78 22.29
N PHE A 57 -30.93 -22.60 22.34
CA PHE A 57 -30.21 -21.57 21.57
C PHE A 57 -29.32 -22.12 20.46
N ILE A 58 -29.13 -23.45 20.37
CA ILE A 58 -28.29 -24.10 19.35
C ILE A 58 -28.61 -23.64 17.92
N ASP A 59 -29.89 -23.60 17.51
CA ASP A 59 -30.24 -23.23 16.14
C ASP A 59 -29.90 -21.75 15.84
N THR A 60 -30.14 -20.86 16.81
CA THR A 60 -29.83 -19.43 16.68
C THR A 60 -28.31 -19.20 16.61
N MET A 61 -27.55 -19.89 17.46
CA MET A 61 -26.09 -19.83 17.47
C MET A 61 -25.47 -20.43 16.20
N ALA A 62 -26.01 -21.54 15.70
CA ALA A 62 -25.57 -22.15 14.44
C ALA A 62 -25.80 -21.22 13.24
N ARG A 63 -26.95 -20.53 13.17
CA ARG A 63 -27.22 -19.50 12.15
C ARG A 63 -26.25 -18.34 12.26
N ARG A 64 -25.95 -17.88 13.49
CA ARG A 64 -24.99 -16.80 13.73
C ARG A 64 -23.57 -17.21 13.31
N LEU A 65 -23.13 -18.42 13.66
CA LEU A 65 -21.82 -18.95 13.27
C LEU A 65 -21.69 -19.07 11.75
N ARG A 66 -22.75 -19.52 11.06
CA ARG A 66 -22.80 -19.56 9.60
C ARG A 66 -22.65 -18.16 9.01
N SER A 67 -23.43 -17.19 9.50
CA SER A 67 -23.36 -15.80 9.03
C SER A 67 -21.97 -15.18 9.24
N LEU A 68 -21.34 -15.41 10.40
CA LEU A 68 -19.97 -14.95 10.66
C LEU A 68 -18.95 -15.61 9.72
N SER A 69 -19.14 -16.89 9.40
CA SER A 69 -18.26 -17.61 8.48
C SER A 69 -18.39 -17.07 7.05
N GLU A 70 -19.62 -16.84 6.57
CA GLU A 70 -19.87 -16.23 5.26
C GLU A 70 -19.26 -14.82 5.16
N GLN A 71 -19.40 -14.01 6.22
CA GLN A 71 -18.77 -12.69 6.29
C GLN A 71 -17.24 -12.80 6.26
N ALA A 72 -16.65 -13.73 7.02
CA ALA A 72 -15.21 -13.94 7.04
C ALA A 72 -14.68 -14.38 5.67
N GLU A 73 -15.39 -15.23 4.94
CA GLU A 73 -15.03 -15.62 3.57
C GLU A 73 -15.10 -14.45 2.59
N ILE A 74 -16.11 -13.59 2.70
CA ILE A 74 -16.24 -12.38 1.86
C ILE A 74 -15.08 -11.42 2.14
N VAL A 75 -14.81 -11.13 3.42
CA VAL A 75 -13.70 -10.25 3.83
C VAL A 75 -12.35 -10.87 3.44
N GLY A 76 -12.19 -12.18 3.58
CA GLY A 76 -11.00 -12.93 3.16
C GLY A 76 -10.71 -12.76 1.67
N ARG A 77 -11.72 -12.96 0.81
CA ARG A 77 -11.59 -12.72 -0.64
C ARG A 77 -11.24 -11.27 -0.97
N ARG A 78 -11.86 -10.31 -0.28
CA ARG A 78 -11.56 -8.88 -0.44
C ARG A 78 -10.12 -8.56 -0.02
N LYS A 79 -9.66 -9.13 1.10
CA LYS A 79 -8.27 -9.00 1.59
C LYS A 79 -7.27 -9.54 0.57
N ASP A 80 -7.53 -10.69 -0.02
CA ASP A 80 -6.65 -11.29 -1.02
C ASP A 80 -6.59 -10.44 -2.31
N ALA A 81 -7.74 -9.99 -2.80
CA ALA A 81 -7.79 -9.07 -3.94
C ALA A 81 -7.06 -7.74 -3.64
N GLN A 82 -7.20 -7.22 -2.42
CA GLN A 82 -6.53 -6.01 -1.97
C GLN A 82 -5.00 -6.20 -1.87
N ALA A 83 -4.54 -7.37 -1.42
CA ALA A 83 -3.12 -7.69 -1.39
C ALA A 83 -2.49 -7.69 -2.79
N LEU A 84 -3.20 -8.21 -3.79
CA LEU A 84 -2.75 -8.15 -5.19
C LEU A 84 -2.65 -6.71 -5.71
N LYS A 85 -3.63 -5.85 -5.38
CA LYS A 85 -3.59 -4.42 -5.72
C LYS A 85 -2.41 -3.70 -5.07
N LEU A 86 -2.13 -3.99 -3.80
CA LEU A 86 -0.98 -3.42 -3.11
C LEU A 86 0.33 -3.79 -3.79
N LEU A 87 0.48 -5.06 -4.21
CA LEU A 87 1.66 -5.50 -4.97
C LEU A 87 1.82 -4.76 -6.30
N GLU A 88 0.71 -4.55 -7.02
CA GLU A 88 0.72 -3.77 -8.26
C GLU A 88 1.16 -2.31 -8.01
N GLN A 89 0.58 -1.66 -6.99
CA GLN A 89 0.97 -0.29 -6.62
C GLN A 89 2.42 -0.20 -6.14
N ALA A 90 2.92 -1.19 -5.40
CA ALA A 90 4.32 -1.25 -5.00
C ALA A 90 5.26 -1.33 -6.23
N ALA A 91 4.90 -2.13 -7.24
CA ALA A 91 5.65 -2.21 -8.47
C ALA A 91 5.64 -0.88 -9.25
N LEU A 92 4.49 -0.21 -9.34
CA LEU A 92 4.36 1.10 -9.98
C LEU A 92 5.15 2.19 -9.24
N ALA A 93 5.05 2.24 -7.92
CA ALA A 93 5.83 3.14 -7.07
C ALA A 93 7.34 2.93 -7.27
N LYS A 94 7.79 1.67 -7.35
CA LYS A 94 9.21 1.37 -7.59
C LYS A 94 9.69 1.81 -8.96
N ARG A 95 8.86 1.65 -10.00
CA ARG A 95 9.15 2.12 -11.36
C ARG A 95 9.24 3.66 -11.39
N ALA A 96 8.29 4.35 -10.76
CA ALA A 96 8.28 5.81 -10.67
C ALA A 96 9.49 6.36 -9.91
N GLU A 97 9.89 5.70 -8.82
CA GLU A 97 11.11 6.02 -8.09
C GLU A 97 12.35 5.90 -8.98
N ARG A 98 12.53 4.77 -9.67
CA ARG A 98 13.68 4.56 -10.56
C ARG A 98 13.75 5.61 -11.66
N LEU A 99 12.61 5.95 -12.28
CA LEU A 99 12.55 6.98 -13.32
C LEU A 99 12.93 8.37 -12.77
N SER A 100 12.35 8.76 -11.63
CA SER A 100 12.68 10.02 -10.96
C SER A 100 14.17 10.10 -10.62
N SER A 101 14.77 9.03 -10.11
CA SER A 101 16.20 9.01 -9.75
C SER A 101 17.09 9.15 -10.98
N LYS A 102 16.79 8.43 -12.07
CA LYS A 102 17.54 8.54 -13.33
C LYS A 102 17.49 9.95 -13.92
N LEU A 103 16.31 10.59 -13.93
CA LEU A 103 16.16 11.95 -14.45
C LEU A 103 16.89 12.98 -13.58
N ASN A 104 16.80 12.85 -12.25
CA ASN A 104 17.53 13.72 -11.34
C ASN A 104 19.06 13.59 -11.52
N GLN A 105 19.57 12.37 -11.71
CA GLN A 105 20.99 12.15 -11.95
C GLN A 105 21.45 12.77 -13.27
N LYS A 106 20.65 12.61 -14.34
CA LYS A 106 20.94 13.22 -15.64
C LYS A 106 20.99 14.75 -15.55
N GLU A 107 20.00 15.38 -14.92
CA GLU A 107 20.00 16.84 -14.72
C GLU A 107 21.21 17.32 -13.93
N ARG A 108 21.61 16.60 -12.87
CA ARG A 108 22.81 16.94 -12.09
C ARG A 108 24.05 16.90 -12.97
N SER A 109 24.25 15.81 -13.72
CA SER A 109 25.41 15.68 -14.61
C SER A 109 25.43 16.74 -15.72
N GLU A 110 24.28 17.13 -16.25
CA GLU A 110 24.18 18.21 -17.25
C GLU A 110 24.51 19.56 -16.62
N SER A 111 24.03 19.83 -15.40
CA SER A 111 24.35 21.07 -14.69
C SER A 111 25.83 21.18 -14.29
N GLU A 112 26.44 20.08 -13.85
CA GLU A 112 27.87 20.01 -13.52
C GLU A 112 28.74 20.27 -14.76
N ARG A 113 28.38 19.66 -15.91
CA ARG A 113 29.07 19.90 -17.18
C ARG A 113 28.93 21.35 -17.66
N ALA A 114 27.74 21.93 -17.54
CA ALA A 114 27.50 23.32 -17.92
C ALA A 114 28.32 24.29 -17.06
N LEU A 115 28.36 24.08 -15.73
CA LEU A 115 29.18 24.87 -14.81
C LEU A 115 30.67 24.74 -15.12
N LEU A 116 31.15 23.53 -15.41
CA LEU A 116 32.55 23.31 -15.77
C LEU A 116 32.90 24.04 -17.07
N GLN A 117 32.04 23.98 -18.09
CA GLN A 117 32.22 24.70 -19.35
C GLN A 117 32.30 26.21 -19.12
N GLU A 118 31.39 26.76 -18.31
CA GLU A 118 31.39 28.19 -17.98
C GLU A 118 32.69 28.62 -17.27
N ILE A 119 33.23 27.80 -16.38
CA ILE A 119 34.52 28.07 -15.72
C ILE A 119 35.66 28.05 -16.74
N LEU A 120 35.69 27.06 -17.63
CA LEU A 120 36.72 26.95 -18.67
C LEU A 120 36.66 28.14 -19.65
N ASP A 121 35.47 28.56 -20.04
CA ASP A 121 35.26 29.71 -20.94
C ASP A 121 35.76 31.01 -20.28
N ARG A 122 35.53 31.18 -18.97
CA ARG A 122 36.05 32.33 -18.20
C ARG A 122 37.57 32.30 -18.05
N LEU A 123 38.17 31.11 -17.91
CA LEU A 123 39.63 30.96 -17.80
C LEU A 123 40.36 31.10 -19.14
N SER A 124 39.68 30.80 -20.25
CA SER A 124 40.24 30.85 -21.61
C SER A 124 39.97 32.17 -22.34
N SER A 125 39.08 33.04 -21.82
CA SER A 125 38.95 34.41 -22.32
C SER A 125 40.16 35.25 -21.92
N PRO A 126 40.85 35.90 -22.89
CA PRO A 126 41.95 36.80 -22.58
C PRO A 126 41.45 38.01 -21.76
N PRO A 127 42.25 38.54 -20.82
CA PRO A 127 41.90 39.75 -20.09
C PRO A 127 41.75 40.94 -21.07
N PRO A 128 40.92 41.94 -20.72
CA PRO A 128 40.71 43.14 -21.54
C PRO A 128 41.99 43.96 -21.74
#